data_AF-A0AAU2DC44-F1
#
_entry.id   AF-A0AAU2DC44-F1
#
_cell.length_a   1.000
_cell.length_b   1.000
_cell.length_c   1.000
_cell.angle_alpha   90.00
_cell.angle_beta   90.00
_cell.angle_gamma   90.00
#
_symmetry.space_group_name_H-M   'P 1'
#
loop_
_entity.id
_entity.type
_entity.pdbx_description
1 polymer ?
#
loop_
_entity_poly.entity_id
_entity_poly.type
_entity_poly.pdbx_seq_one_letter_code
_entity_poly.pdbx_strand_id
1 'polypeptide(L)'
;MEPTVDRPAPQVTVTDIRTLLDSSAELPVLYINYGPGDDDTEAELDVWAAGLVYQPDIVLTHATALDQLGEEPSGETIAAFLPRVQKAVDQMISVRGM
;
A
#
# COMPACT_ATOMS: atom_id res chain seq x y z
N MET A 1 -30.38 0.91 4.56
CA MET A 1 -29.09 0.72 5.23
C MET A 1 -28.39 -0.36 4.44
N GLU A 2 -27.55 0.05 3.51
CA GLU A 2 -26.72 -0.87 2.74
C GLU A 2 -25.68 -1.46 3.70
N PRO A 3 -25.36 -2.76 3.62
CA PRO A 3 -24.31 -3.33 4.43
C PRO A 3 -22.99 -2.66 4.02
N THR A 4 -22.32 -2.01 4.95
CA THR A 4 -20.92 -1.61 4.79
C THR A 4 -20.16 -2.89 4.46
N VAL A 5 -19.71 -3.02 3.21
CA VAL A 5 -18.87 -4.15 2.81
C VAL A 5 -17.56 -3.96 3.55
N ASP A 6 -17.43 -4.61 4.71
CA ASP A 6 -16.19 -4.73 5.48
C ASP A 6 -15.26 -5.63 4.67
N ARG A 7 -14.74 -5.10 3.57
CA ARG A 7 -13.78 -5.80 2.73
C ARG A 7 -12.48 -5.86 3.55
N PRO A 8 -11.91 -7.04 3.82
CA PRO A 8 -10.73 -7.15 4.66
C PRO A 8 -9.60 -6.31 4.04
N ALA A 9 -8.96 -5.48 4.87
CA ALA A 9 -7.84 -4.67 4.42
C ALA A 9 -6.67 -5.59 4.01
N PRO A 10 -6.01 -5.35 2.86
CA PRO A 10 -4.85 -6.12 2.48
C PRO A 10 -3.76 -6.00 3.54
N GLN A 11 -3.06 -7.11 3.77
CA GLN A 11 -1.98 -7.17 4.75
C GLN A 11 -0.67 -6.72 4.10
N VAL A 12 -0.03 -5.72 4.69
CA VAL A 12 1.29 -5.24 4.24
C VAL A 12 2.36 -6.21 4.70
N THR A 13 3.18 -6.68 3.76
CA THR A 13 4.26 -7.63 4.03
C THR A 13 5.64 -6.99 3.83
N VAL A 14 6.69 -7.66 4.33
CA VAL A 14 8.09 -7.28 4.06
C VAL A 14 8.37 -7.28 2.56
N THR A 15 7.75 -8.20 1.82
CA THR A 15 7.91 -8.31 0.37
C THR A 15 7.43 -7.05 -0.34
N ASP A 16 6.28 -6.49 0.05
CA ASP A 16 5.72 -5.29 -0.58
C ASP A 16 6.65 -4.08 -0.43
N ILE A 17 7.22 -3.90 0.77
CA ILE A 17 8.18 -2.82 1.04
C ILE A 17 9.48 -3.05 0.26
N ARG A 18 9.95 -4.29 0.15
CA ARG A 18 11.14 -4.59 -0.66
C ARG A 18 10.90 -4.35 -2.13
N THR A 19 9.76 -4.78 -2.66
CA THR A 19 9.35 -4.52 -4.04
C THR A 19 9.27 -3.02 -4.31
N LEU A 20 8.76 -2.22 -3.36
CA LEU A 20 8.76 -0.77 -3.47
C LEU A 20 10.18 -0.23 -3.57
N LEU A 21 11.06 -0.62 -2.65
CA LEU A 21 12.44 -0.13 -2.57
C LEU A 21 13.30 -0.52 -3.78
N ASP A 22 13.11 -1.73 -4.31
CA ASP A 22 13.84 -2.29 -5.46
C ASP A 22 13.25 -1.87 -6.81
N SER A 23 12.07 -1.24 -6.81
CA SER A 23 11.37 -0.88 -8.05
C SER A 23 12.17 0.10 -8.89
N SER A 24 12.31 -0.23 -10.18
CA SER A 24 12.93 0.64 -11.20
C SER A 24 11.92 1.57 -11.89
N ALA A 25 10.68 1.64 -11.41
CA ALA A 25 9.65 2.51 -11.98
C ALA A 25 9.94 4.00 -11.70
N GLU A 26 9.39 4.89 -12.53
CA GLU A 26 9.50 6.33 -12.28
C GLU A 26 8.62 6.72 -11.09
N LEU A 27 9.25 7.22 -10.01
CA LEU A 27 8.58 7.56 -8.74
C LEU A 27 7.70 6.41 -8.23
N PRO A 28 8.30 5.29 -7.79
CA PRO A 28 7.54 4.12 -7.40
C PRO A 28 6.75 4.38 -6.12
N VAL A 29 5.54 3.83 -6.07
CA VAL A 29 4.61 3.95 -4.95
C VAL A 29 3.94 2.61 -4.69
N LEU A 30 3.70 2.33 -3.41
CA LEU A 30 2.81 1.27 -2.95
C LEU A 30 1.40 1.85 -2.91
N TYR A 31 0.43 1.20 -3.57
CA TYR A 31 -0.95 1.65 -3.63
C TYR A 31 -1.92 0.49 -3.43
N ILE A 32 -3.16 0.81 -3.08
CA ILE A 32 -4.24 -0.17 -2.98
C ILE A 32 -4.91 -0.32 -4.34
N ASN A 33 -4.85 -1.52 -4.90
CA ASN A 33 -5.57 -1.90 -6.09
C ASN A 33 -6.92 -2.52 -5.71
N TYR A 34 -8.00 -1.90 -6.14
CA TYR A 34 -9.36 -2.34 -5.80
C TYR A 34 -9.97 -3.28 -6.85
N GLY A 35 -9.23 -3.61 -7.92
CA GLY A 35 -9.73 -4.36 -9.07
C GLY A 35 -10.70 -3.56 -9.94
N PRO A 36 -11.18 -4.14 -11.05
CA PRO A 36 -12.31 -3.57 -11.80
C PRO A 36 -13.52 -3.52 -10.86
N GLY A 37 -14.19 -2.37 -10.76
CA GLY A 37 -15.19 -2.05 -9.74
C GLY A 37 -16.51 -2.85 -9.73
N ASP A 38 -16.53 -4.05 -10.28
CA ASP A 38 -17.64 -4.99 -10.28
C ASP A 38 -17.08 -6.37 -9.88
N ASP A 39 -17.78 -7.05 -8.98
CA ASP A 39 -17.43 -8.32 -8.30
C ASP A 39 -16.41 -8.22 -7.16
N ASP A 40 -16.63 -9.08 -6.16
CA ASP A 40 -15.92 -9.42 -4.91
C ASP A 40 -14.38 -9.53 -4.95
N THR A 41 -13.70 -8.79 -5.81
CA THR A 41 -12.24 -8.77 -5.92
C THR A 41 -11.69 -8.14 -4.65
N GLU A 42 -10.94 -8.94 -3.89
CA GLU A 42 -10.24 -8.50 -2.69
C GLU A 42 -9.31 -7.34 -3.04
N ALA A 43 -9.24 -6.33 -2.19
CA ALA A 43 -8.30 -5.23 -2.41
C ALA A 43 -6.87 -5.78 -2.22
N GLU A 44 -5.97 -5.46 -3.14
CA GLU A 44 -4.59 -5.94 -3.14
C GLU A 44 -3.61 -4.76 -3.02
N LEU A 45 -2.39 -5.05 -2.56
CA LEU A 45 -1.30 -4.08 -2.53
C LEU A 45 -0.38 -4.33 -3.71
N ASP A 46 -0.11 -3.28 -4.47
CA ASP A 46 0.77 -3.34 -5.64
C ASP A 46 1.73 -2.16 -5.65
N VAL A 47 2.84 -2.34 -6.38
CA VAL A 47 3.85 -1.29 -6.59
C VAL A 47 3.81 -0.83 -8.04
N TRP A 48 3.67 0.48 -8.23
CA TRP A 48 3.58 1.06 -9.57
C TRP A 48 4.15 2.47 -9.62
N ALA A 49 4.24 3.06 -10.82
CA ALA A 49 4.65 4.45 -10.99
C ALA A 49 3.54 5.40 -10.52
N ALA A 50 3.89 6.42 -9.74
CA ALA A 50 2.93 7.39 -9.18
C ALA A 50 2.03 8.05 -10.25
N GLY A 51 2.56 8.29 -11.45
CA GLY A 51 1.83 8.92 -12.55
C GLY A 51 0.76 8.04 -13.21
N LEU A 52 0.68 6.76 -12.85
CA LEU A 52 -0.21 5.77 -13.45
C LEU A 52 -1.23 5.22 -12.44
N VAL A 53 -1.23 5.70 -11.20
CA VAL A 53 -2.18 5.31 -10.15
C VAL A 53 -2.96 6.52 -9.64
N TYR A 54 -4.14 6.28 -9.07
CA TYR A 54 -4.94 7.34 -8.48
C TYR A 54 -4.32 7.79 -7.15
N GLN A 55 -3.96 9.07 -7.03
CA GLN A 55 -3.19 9.57 -5.89
C GLN A 55 -3.81 9.28 -4.50
N PRO A 56 -5.14 9.36 -4.32
CA PRO A 56 -5.78 8.98 -3.05
C PRO A 56 -5.62 7.52 -2.65
N ASP A 57 -5.19 6.64 -3.56
CA ASP A 57 -4.97 5.22 -3.29
C ASP A 57 -3.51 4.88 -2.96
N ILE A 58 -2.63 5.88 -3.01
CA ILE A 58 -1.23 5.73 -2.65
C ILE A 58 -1.09 5.62 -1.13
N VAL A 59 -0.53 4.50 -0.69
CA VAL A 59 -0.26 4.20 0.73
C VAL A 59 1.09 4.74 1.15
N LEU A 60 2.11 4.52 0.32
CA LEU A 60 3.49 4.85 0.64
C LEU A 60 4.28 5.16 -0.62
N THR A 61 5.06 6.23 -0.59
CA THR A 61 5.99 6.55 -1.69
C THR A 61 7.37 5.98 -1.42
N HIS A 62 8.10 5.64 -2.48
CA HIS A 62 9.51 5.21 -2.38
C HIS A 62 10.38 6.21 -1.64
N ALA A 63 10.23 7.50 -1.93
CA ALA A 63 10.97 8.56 -1.25
C ALA A 63 10.69 8.59 0.26
N THR A 64 9.42 8.43 0.68
CA THR A 64 9.07 8.34 2.10
C THR A 64 9.59 7.06 2.74
N ALA A 65 9.59 5.94 2.01
CA ALA A 65 10.14 4.68 2.49
C ALA A 65 11.65 4.81 2.76
N LEU A 66 12.41 5.38 1.81
CA LEU A 66 13.85 5.63 1.94
C LEU A 66 14.17 6.62 3.07
N ASP A 67 13.40 7.70 3.21
CA ASP A 67 13.58 8.69 4.28
C ASP A 67 13.49 8.05 5.68
N GLN A 68 12.55 7.12 5.86
CA GLN A 68 12.29 6.53 7.18
C GLN A 68 13.05 5.23 7.44
N LEU A 69 13.40 4.48 6.40
CA LEU A 69 14.08 3.19 6.52
C LEU A 69 15.58 3.27 6.22
N GLY A 70 16.02 4.27 5.48
CA GLY A 70 17.35 4.36 4.88
C GLY A 70 17.43 3.67 3.51
N GLU A 71 18.60 3.75 2.87
CA GLU A 71 18.83 3.23 1.51
C GLU A 71 18.79 1.69 1.42
N GLU A 72 19.32 1.00 2.44
CA GLU A 72 19.37 -0.46 2.48
C GLU A 72 18.88 -0.99 3.85
N PRO A 73 17.57 -0.96 4.11
CA PRO A 73 17.05 -1.39 5.40
C PRO A 73 17.10 -2.90 5.57
N SER A 74 17.40 -3.32 6.80
CA SER A 74 17.35 -4.73 7.17
C SER A 74 15.90 -5.27 7.19
N GLY A 75 15.74 -6.59 7.10
CA GLY A 75 14.42 -7.22 7.21
C GLY A 75 13.72 -6.92 8.54
N GLU A 76 14.48 -6.80 9.64
CA GLU A 76 13.95 -6.42 10.96
C GLU A 76 13.46 -4.97 10.99
N THR A 77 14.21 -4.06 10.37
CA THR A 77 13.82 -2.65 10.22
C THR A 77 12.53 -2.52 9.44
N ILE A 78 12.42 -3.26 8.32
CA ILE A 78 11.19 -3.30 7.51
C ILE A 78 10.03 -3.86 8.33
N ALA A 79 10.23 -4.99 9.04
CA ALA A 79 9.20 -5.61 9.86
C ALA A 79 8.67 -4.68 10.96
N ALA A 80 9.55 -3.89 11.59
CA ALA A 80 9.16 -2.87 12.58
C ALA A 80 8.36 -1.71 11.98
N PHE A 81 8.49 -1.46 10.68
CA PHE A 81 7.79 -0.40 9.95
C PHE A 81 6.41 -0.83 9.44
N LEU A 82 6.20 -2.13 9.19
CA LEU A 82 4.92 -2.67 8.67
C LEU A 82 3.68 -2.21 9.44
N PRO A 83 3.63 -2.20 10.79
CA PRO A 83 2.42 -1.79 11.51
C PRO A 83 1.99 -0.36 11.21
N ARG A 84 2.93 0.53 10.88
CA ARG A 84 2.63 1.92 10.52
C ARG A 84 1.99 2.00 9.14
N VAL A 85 2.50 1.23 8.19
CA VAL A 85 1.95 1.16 6.82
C VAL A 85 0.58 0.48 6.84
N GLN A 86 0.44 -0.62 7.60
CA GLN A 86 -0.84 -1.31 7.78
C GLN A 86 -1.93 -0.36 8.26
N LYS A 87 -1.61 0.46 9.28
CA LYS A 87 -2.56 1.46 9.79
C LYS A 87 -3.01 2.45 8.72
N ALA A 88 -2.15 2.84 7.79
CA ALA A 88 -2.53 3.71 6.68
C ALA A 88 -3.50 2.99 5.71
N VAL A 89 -3.21 1.73 5.37
CA VAL A 89 -4.09 0.88 4.57
C VAL A 89 -5.48 0.75 5.23
N ASP A 90 -5.52 0.40 6.52
CA ASP A 90 -6.77 0.23 7.27
C ASP A 90 -7.63 1.51 7.26
N GLN A 91 -6.98 2.68 7.38
CA GLN A 91 -7.66 3.98 7.32
C GLN A 91 -8.22 4.28 5.93
N MET A 92 -7.47 3.97 4.88
CA MET A 92 -7.89 4.21 3.49
C MET A 92 -9.07 3.33 3.09
N ILE A 93 -9.05 2.06 3.49
CA ILE A 93 -10.19 1.13 3.29
C ILE A 93 -11.42 1.61 4.05
N SER A 94 -11.26 2.02 5.32
CA SER A 94 -12.39 2.52 6.14
C SER A 94 -13.07 3.76 5.55
N VAL A 95 -12.31 4.68 4.95
CA VAL A 95 -12.87 5.91 4.35
C VAL A 95 -13.69 5.62 3.09
N ARG A 96 -13.32 4.59 2.31
CA ARG A 96 -14.06 4.20 1.10
C ARG A 96 -15.29 3.32 1.38
N GLY A 97 -15.33 2.66 2.53
CA GLY A 97 -16.47 1.83 2.96
C GLY A 97 -17.63 2.61 3.62
N MET A 98 -17.50 3.94 3.76
CA MET A 98 -18.55 4.84 4.28
C MET A 98 -19.46 5.39 3.18
#